data_AF-A0A7V3PQS8-F1
#
_entry.id   AF-A0A7V3PQS8-F1
#
_cell.length_a   1.000
_cell.length_b   1.000
_cell.length_c   1.000
_cell.angle_alpha   90.00
_cell.angle_beta   90.00
_cell.angle_gamma   90.00
#
_symmetry.space_group_name_H-M   'P 1'
#
loop_
_entity.id
_entity.type
_entity.pdbx_description
1 polymer ?
#
loop_
_entity_poly.entity_id
_entity_poly.type
_entity_poly.pdbx_seq_one_letter_code
_entity_poly.pdbx_strand_id
1 'polypeptide(L)'
;MTCVYTSVGGGKAARVVSIWMLVLATSAGSLPAQPIVLQHATGNTKFVLDTKHGNLAAASLAGRAVLSACFDEYWSQADDGSFQARSSELEDEVVGVNTAAGRIEFSCRNAALGLSLTKVYTFGPVASSLRKTVLLRPYSRRQIVHILSRVRLADAFAKSASLYTPRQSWLGRTLLYGVRKLADIREPVTSTSGWDNRFVVAFQPDRSVAVSHWLSQVDGLWVPCSGAVAEWGKESPAALTYFPDGWRFRTLLAAENQATSASVDYVLHTGDWYDAWRLYRCLPGLKQAYAHLDAMPAWPQKIKYGSFWNPPWYTDYADATKKLCERLGPDAFFTIGVFGWSLDGDYET
;
A
#
# COMPACT_ATOMS: atom_id res chain seq x y z
N MET A 1 24.91 -0.53 27.80
CA MET A 1 25.48 0.83 27.80
C MET A 1 24.41 1.76 27.25
N THR A 2 23.79 2.58 28.08
CA THR A 2 22.64 3.42 27.72
C THR A 2 23.15 4.83 27.46
N CYS A 3 22.95 5.37 26.26
CA CYS A 3 23.30 6.76 25.96
C CYS A 3 22.02 7.55 25.75
N VAL A 4 21.72 8.46 26.69
CA VAL A 4 20.60 9.40 26.63
C VAL A 4 21.19 10.76 26.33
N TYR A 5 20.80 11.37 25.22
CA TYR A 5 21.12 12.77 24.92
C TYR A 5 19.86 13.62 25.10
N THR A 6 19.89 14.54 26.06
CA THR A 6 18.96 15.66 26.15
C THR A 6 19.65 16.91 25.63
N SER A 7 19.04 17.62 24.66
CA SER A 7 19.37 19.03 24.44
C SER A 7 18.16 19.88 24.83
N VAL A 8 18.44 20.93 25.61
CA VAL A 8 17.46 21.94 26.01
C VAL A 8 17.85 23.22 25.27
N GLY A 9 16.94 23.75 24.47
CA GLY A 9 17.08 25.04 23.81
C GLY A 9 15.69 25.63 23.58
N GLY A 10 15.36 26.69 24.31
CA GLY A 10 14.04 27.31 24.33
C GLY A 10 13.73 28.17 23.12
N GLY A 11 12.43 28.49 22.97
CA GLY A 11 11.94 29.57 22.13
C GLY A 11 10.91 29.15 21.08
N LYS A 12 9.62 29.32 21.43
CA LYS A 12 8.40 29.21 20.61
C LYS A 12 8.07 27.83 20.02
N ALA A 13 6.87 27.36 20.37
CA ALA A 13 6.40 25.99 20.19
C ALA A 13 6.31 25.53 18.72
N ALA A 14 7.39 24.94 18.22
CA ALA A 14 7.30 23.82 17.28
C ALA A 14 7.16 22.54 18.11
N ARG A 15 6.07 21.78 17.95
CA ARG A 15 5.98 20.41 18.44
C ARG A 15 6.99 19.56 17.66
N VAL A 16 8.24 19.54 18.11
CA VAL A 16 9.24 18.58 17.65
C VAL A 16 8.87 17.24 18.27
N VAL A 17 8.30 16.34 17.48
CA VAL A 17 8.13 14.94 17.86
C VAL A 17 9.50 14.28 17.71
N SER A 18 10.26 14.20 18.79
CA SER A 18 11.52 13.45 18.82
C SER A 18 11.19 11.95 18.69
N ILE A 19 11.48 11.36 17.53
CA ILE A 19 11.33 9.93 17.29
C ILE A 19 12.62 9.24 17.73
N TRP A 20 12.58 8.60 18.90
CA TRP A 20 13.70 7.81 19.42
C TRP A 20 13.60 6.38 18.89
N MET A 21 14.71 5.88 18.35
CA MET A 21 14.86 4.48 17.98
C MET A 21 15.72 3.79 19.04
N LEU A 22 15.11 2.95 19.88
CA LEU A 22 15.88 2.10 20.79
C LEU A 22 16.34 0.87 20.02
N VAL A 23 17.59 0.89 19.53
CA VAL A 23 18.23 -0.29 18.94
C VAL A 23 18.94 -1.05 20.05
N LEU A 24 18.42 -2.21 20.45
CA LEU A 24 19.13 -3.16 21.30
C LEU A 24 20.06 -4.00 20.40
N ALA A 25 21.21 -3.46 20.01
CA ALA A 25 22.23 -4.18 19.24
C ALA A 25 23.50 -4.40 20.09
N THR A 26 23.99 -5.65 20.08
CA THR A 26 25.32 -6.02 20.57
C THR A 26 26.39 -5.64 19.56
N SER A 27 27.59 -5.32 20.04
CA SER A 27 28.73 -4.73 19.33
C SER A 27 29.09 -5.35 17.97
N ALA A 28 29.63 -4.49 17.09
CA ALA A 28 30.07 -4.79 15.73
C ALA A 28 30.94 -6.06 15.60
N GLY A 29 30.63 -6.88 14.60
CA GLY A 29 31.46 -8.01 14.16
C GLY A 29 30.70 -9.32 13.90
N SER A 30 29.45 -9.44 14.33
CA SER A 30 28.61 -10.62 14.05
C SER A 30 27.20 -10.21 13.66
N LEU A 31 26.59 -10.96 12.73
CA LEU A 31 25.17 -10.79 12.41
C LEU A 31 24.36 -10.97 13.71
N PRO A 32 23.48 -10.03 14.07
CA PRO A 32 22.65 -10.18 15.27
C PRO A 32 21.79 -11.44 15.12
N ALA A 33 22.04 -12.44 15.97
CA ALA A 33 21.24 -13.68 16.00
C ALA A 33 19.81 -13.46 16.53
N GLN A 34 19.53 -12.27 17.09
CA GLN A 34 18.24 -11.89 17.63
C GLN A 34 17.54 -10.85 16.75
N PRO A 35 16.20 -10.87 16.70
CA PRO A 35 15.43 -9.90 15.93
C PRO A 35 15.65 -8.47 16.43
N ILE A 36 15.63 -7.50 15.52
CA ILE A 36 15.76 -6.09 15.89
C ILE A 36 14.37 -5.52 16.19
N VAL A 37 14.20 -4.98 17.39
CA VAL A 37 12.95 -4.36 17.82
C VAL A 37 13.04 -2.85 17.61
N LEU A 38 12.08 -2.31 16.88
CA LEU A 38 11.87 -0.88 16.69
C LEU A 38 10.63 -0.45 17.44
N GLN A 39 10.77 0.50 18.36
CA GLN A 39 9.65 1.04 19.12
C GLN A 39 9.58 2.55 18.93
N HIS A 40 8.38 3.06 18.64
CA HIS A 40 8.17 4.51 18.55
C HIS A 40 8.22 5.13 19.96
N ALA A 41 8.64 6.40 20.08
CA ALA A 41 8.88 7.07 21.37
C ALA A 41 7.68 7.06 22.34
N THR A 42 6.46 7.00 21.80
CA THR A 42 5.22 6.91 22.59
C THR A 42 4.99 5.53 23.21
N GLY A 43 5.83 4.54 22.91
CA GLY A 43 5.76 3.17 23.44
C GLY A 43 4.67 2.29 22.82
N ASN A 44 3.64 2.90 22.20
CA ASN A 44 2.44 2.19 21.74
C ASN A 44 2.64 1.40 20.44
N THR A 45 3.68 1.67 19.66
CA THR A 45 3.90 1.02 18.36
C THR A 45 5.22 0.30 18.36
N LYS A 46 5.20 -0.99 18.01
CA LYS A 46 6.38 -1.85 17.92
C LYS A 46 6.43 -2.58 16.59
N PHE A 47 7.57 -2.54 15.93
CA PHE A 47 7.93 -3.34 14.76
C PHE A 47 9.10 -4.26 15.10
N VAL A 48 9.12 -5.45 14.52
CA VAL A 48 10.16 -6.46 14.76
C VAL A 48 10.72 -6.87 13.41
N LEU A 49 12.02 -6.68 13.21
CA LEU A 49 12.73 -7.08 11.99
C LEU A 49 13.44 -8.41 12.23
N ASP A 50 13.25 -9.36 11.32
CA ASP A 50 14.04 -10.59 11.31
C ASP A 50 15.41 -10.30 10.70
N THR A 51 16.46 -10.70 11.42
CA THR A 51 17.85 -10.50 11.01
C THR A 51 18.36 -11.63 10.13
N LYS A 52 17.67 -12.78 10.09
CA LYS A 52 18.02 -13.89 9.22
C LYS A 52 17.70 -13.56 7.76
N HIS A 53 16.53 -12.97 7.52
CA HIS A 53 16.02 -12.68 6.17
C HIS A 53 15.91 -11.18 5.87
N GLY A 54 16.04 -10.30 6.86
CA GLY A 54 15.99 -8.84 6.68
C GLY A 54 14.58 -8.32 6.39
N ASN A 55 13.53 -9.04 6.80
CA ASN A 55 12.13 -8.70 6.56
C ASN A 55 11.43 -8.20 7.85
N LEU A 56 10.27 -7.55 7.70
CA LEU A 56 9.44 -7.17 8.85
C LEU A 56 8.71 -8.42 9.37
N ALA A 57 9.17 -8.96 10.49
CA ALA A 57 8.65 -10.20 11.05
C ALA A 57 7.34 -10.02 11.80
N ALA A 58 7.14 -8.89 12.49
CA ALA A 58 5.90 -8.63 13.21
C ALA A 58 5.69 -7.14 13.47
N ALA A 59 4.44 -6.75 13.71
CA ALA A 59 4.12 -5.42 14.20
C ALA A 59 2.93 -5.43 15.15
N SER A 60 2.94 -4.52 16.11
CA SER A 60 1.89 -4.39 17.13
C SER A 60 1.59 -2.94 17.48
N LEU A 61 0.32 -2.66 17.80
CA LEU A 61 -0.18 -1.38 18.27
C LEU A 61 -0.89 -1.58 19.61
N ALA A 62 -0.52 -0.80 20.62
CA ALA A 62 -1.02 -0.89 21.99
C ALA A 62 -1.00 -2.34 22.54
N GLY A 63 0.08 -3.08 22.27
CA GLY A 63 0.25 -4.47 22.70
C GLY A 63 -0.53 -5.51 21.89
N ARG A 64 -1.35 -5.10 20.90
CA ARG A 64 -2.11 -6.00 20.04
C ARG A 64 -1.32 -6.30 18.77
N ALA A 65 -1.11 -7.58 18.47
CA ALA A 65 -0.46 -8.01 17.24
C ALA A 65 -1.34 -7.67 16.02
N VAL A 66 -0.74 -7.07 15.00
CA VAL A 66 -1.44 -6.63 13.78
C VAL A 66 -0.86 -7.33 12.56
N LEU A 67 0.47 -7.42 12.48
CA LEU A 67 1.20 -8.08 11.40
C LEU A 67 1.93 -9.31 11.95
N SER A 68 1.85 -10.43 11.21
CA SER A 68 2.55 -11.68 11.51
C SER A 68 3.75 -11.95 10.60
N ALA A 69 3.79 -11.30 9.43
CA ALA A 69 4.96 -11.20 8.56
C ALA A 69 4.68 -10.21 7.43
N CYS A 70 5.69 -9.45 7.02
CA CYS A 70 5.73 -8.81 5.72
C CYS A 70 7.04 -9.20 5.04
N PHE A 71 6.94 -9.70 3.82
CA PHE A 71 8.08 -10.07 3.01
C PHE A 71 7.83 -9.75 1.55
N ASP A 72 8.89 -9.58 0.78
CA ASP A 72 8.75 -9.45 -0.67
C ASP A 72 8.83 -10.80 -1.37
N GLU A 73 7.99 -10.98 -2.38
CA GLU A 73 8.08 -12.03 -3.39
C GLU A 73 8.84 -11.48 -4.61
N TYR A 74 9.68 -12.31 -5.21
CA TYR A 74 10.48 -11.97 -6.38
C TYR A 74 10.06 -12.82 -7.55
N TRP A 75 9.51 -12.20 -8.60
CA TRP A 75 9.03 -12.91 -9.77
C TRP A 75 9.85 -12.49 -10.98
N SER A 76 10.51 -13.46 -11.61
CA SER A 76 11.25 -13.26 -12.84
C SER A 76 10.36 -13.50 -14.06
N GLN A 77 10.30 -12.50 -14.94
CA GLN A 77 9.56 -12.52 -16.18
C GLN A 77 10.54 -12.48 -17.37
N ALA A 78 10.35 -13.36 -18.34
CA ALA A 78 11.13 -13.39 -19.57
C ALA A 78 10.58 -12.42 -20.64
N ASP A 79 11.32 -12.26 -21.73
CA ASP A 79 10.98 -11.36 -22.84
C ASP A 79 9.64 -11.72 -23.53
N ASP A 80 9.25 -12.99 -23.49
CA ASP A 80 7.95 -13.47 -24.00
C ASP A 80 6.77 -13.21 -23.05
N GLY A 81 7.03 -12.57 -21.91
CA GLY A 81 6.05 -12.25 -20.88
C GLY A 81 5.78 -13.39 -19.89
N SER A 82 6.37 -14.57 -20.06
CA SER A 82 6.18 -15.72 -19.17
C SER A 82 6.95 -15.57 -17.85
N PHE A 83 6.37 -16.06 -16.74
CA PHE A 83 7.06 -16.12 -15.45
C PHE A 83 7.87 -17.41 -15.33
N GLN A 84 9.19 -17.28 -15.20
CA GLN A 84 10.11 -18.43 -15.25
C GLN A 84 10.54 -18.93 -13.87
N ALA A 85 10.71 -18.01 -12.91
CA ALA A 85 11.18 -18.35 -11.59
C ALA A 85 10.56 -17.43 -10.53
N ARG A 86 10.33 -17.99 -9.34
CA ARG A 86 9.83 -17.26 -8.17
C ARG A 86 10.72 -17.59 -6.98
N SER A 87 10.99 -16.58 -6.16
CA SER A 87 11.64 -16.69 -4.85
C SER A 87 11.01 -15.66 -3.91
N SER A 88 11.50 -15.56 -2.68
CA SER A 88 11.02 -14.59 -1.70
C SER A 88 12.12 -14.15 -0.75
N GLU A 89 11.87 -13.09 0.02
CA GLU A 89 12.78 -12.65 1.08
C GLU A 89 13.07 -13.73 2.12
N LEU A 90 12.18 -14.71 2.29
CA LEU A 90 12.40 -15.84 3.22
C LEU A 90 13.53 -16.78 2.76
N GLU A 91 13.98 -16.63 1.52
CA GLU A 91 15.13 -17.35 0.97
C GLU A 91 16.39 -16.46 0.90
N ASP A 92 16.29 -15.20 1.31
CA ASP A 92 17.43 -14.30 1.32
C ASP A 92 18.43 -14.69 2.40
N GLU A 93 19.71 -14.60 2.04
CA GLU A 93 20.83 -14.59 2.94
C GLU A 93 21.20 -13.14 3.28
N VAL A 94 21.05 -12.76 4.55
CA VAL A 94 21.57 -11.48 5.04
C VAL A 94 23.09 -11.59 5.19
N VAL A 95 23.83 -10.89 4.33
CA VAL A 95 25.30 -10.87 4.32
C VAL A 95 25.89 -9.70 5.10
N GLY A 96 25.06 -8.73 5.53
CA GLY A 96 25.49 -7.61 6.34
C GLY A 96 24.33 -6.82 6.93
N VAL A 97 24.55 -6.26 8.11
CA VAL A 97 23.61 -5.37 8.79
C VAL A 97 24.34 -4.10 9.18
N ASN A 98 23.78 -2.95 8.82
CA ASN A 98 24.27 -1.64 9.25
C ASN A 98 23.16 -0.91 10.02
N THR A 99 23.47 -0.45 11.22
CA THR A 99 22.55 0.28 12.09
C THR A 99 23.09 1.67 12.34
N ALA A 100 22.34 2.69 11.90
CA ALA A 100 22.59 4.10 12.19
C ALA A 100 21.38 4.68 12.94
N ALA A 101 21.54 5.86 13.55
CA ALA A 101 20.45 6.52 14.26
C ALA A 101 19.23 6.69 13.33
N GLY A 102 18.12 6.02 13.66
CA GLY A 102 16.88 6.09 12.89
C GLY A 102 16.85 5.23 11.61
N ARG A 103 17.86 4.39 11.36
CA ARG A 103 17.99 3.62 10.11
C ARG A 103 18.62 2.24 10.34
N ILE A 104 17.98 1.21 9.79
CA ILE A 104 18.54 -0.15 9.72
C ILE A 104 18.66 -0.53 8.26
N GLU A 105 19.79 -1.12 7.89
CA GLU A 105 20.06 -1.55 6.53
C GLU A 105 20.53 -3.00 6.52
N PHE A 106 19.87 -3.83 5.73
CA PHE A 106 20.26 -5.21 5.45
C PHE A 106 20.82 -5.28 4.03
N SER A 107 22.02 -5.83 3.89
CA SER A 107 22.54 -6.29 2.61
C SER A 107 22.21 -7.77 2.46
N CYS A 108 21.48 -8.10 1.39
CA CYS A 108 20.91 -9.43 1.17
C CYS A 108 21.35 -10.00 -0.18
N ARG A 109 21.48 -11.32 -0.24
CA ARG A 109 21.64 -12.08 -1.48
C ARG A 109 20.51 -13.09 -1.61
N ASN A 110 19.87 -13.10 -2.77
CA ASN A 110 18.92 -14.14 -3.13
C ASN A 110 19.60 -15.10 -4.12
N ALA A 111 20.00 -16.28 -3.65
CA ALA A 111 20.76 -17.22 -4.47
C ALA A 111 19.92 -17.80 -5.62
N ALA A 112 18.63 -18.05 -5.39
CA ALA A 112 17.73 -18.65 -6.38
C ALA A 112 17.63 -17.80 -7.66
N LEU A 113 17.52 -16.48 -7.51
CA LEU A 113 17.42 -15.54 -8.63
C LEU A 113 18.74 -14.81 -8.93
N GLY A 114 19.79 -15.02 -8.12
CA GLY A 114 21.07 -14.34 -8.27
C GLY A 114 20.99 -12.82 -8.01
N LEU A 115 20.08 -12.39 -7.14
CA LEU A 115 19.85 -10.97 -6.85
C LEU A 115 20.70 -10.49 -5.68
N SER A 116 21.15 -9.24 -5.76
CA SER A 116 21.78 -8.53 -4.65
C SER A 116 20.90 -7.33 -4.27
N LEU A 117 20.38 -7.35 -3.05
CA LEU A 117 19.39 -6.40 -2.56
C LEU A 117 19.94 -5.64 -1.34
N THR A 118 19.51 -4.39 -1.20
CA THR A 118 19.66 -3.63 0.05
C THR A 118 18.27 -3.25 0.55
N LYS A 119 17.95 -3.65 1.78
CA LYS A 119 16.67 -3.35 2.44
C LYS A 119 16.92 -2.33 3.53
N VAL A 120 16.34 -1.15 3.41
CA VAL A 120 16.49 -0.06 4.36
C VAL A 120 15.18 0.15 5.10
N TYR A 121 15.24 0.14 6.43
CA TYR A 121 14.13 0.45 7.32
C TYR A 121 14.37 1.76 8.03
N THR A 122 13.42 2.68 7.94
CA THR A 122 13.40 3.96 8.66
C THR A 122 12.00 4.21 9.20
N PHE A 123 11.86 5.04 10.23
CA PHE A 123 10.52 5.54 10.56
C PHE A 123 10.01 6.42 9.40
N GLY A 124 8.75 6.20 9.03
CA GLY A 124 8.12 6.94 7.94
C GLY A 124 7.66 8.34 8.36
N PRO A 125 7.08 9.12 7.42
CA PRO A 125 6.66 10.50 7.64
C PRO A 125 5.39 10.62 8.50
N VAL A 126 4.69 9.51 8.74
CA VAL A 126 3.47 9.45 9.56
C VAL A 126 3.82 8.88 10.93
N ALA A 127 3.17 9.36 11.99
CA ALA A 127 3.32 8.77 13.32
C ALA A 127 3.00 7.25 13.25
N SER A 128 3.77 6.44 13.98
CA SER A 128 3.59 4.98 14.00
C SER A 128 3.73 4.30 12.63
N SER A 129 4.55 4.87 11.74
CA SER A 129 4.89 4.26 10.44
C SER A 129 6.32 3.75 10.37
N LEU A 130 6.50 2.61 9.71
CA LEU A 130 7.80 2.08 9.32
C LEU A 130 7.88 2.06 7.80
N ARG A 131 8.86 2.76 7.24
CA ARG A 131 9.20 2.71 5.82
C ARG A 131 10.18 1.58 5.58
N LYS A 132 9.91 0.77 4.56
CA LYS A 132 10.87 -0.16 3.96
C LYS A 132 11.19 0.31 2.55
N THR A 133 12.46 0.58 2.27
CA THR A 133 12.99 0.83 0.94
C THR A 133 13.79 -0.37 0.47
N VAL A 134 13.48 -0.89 -0.70
CA VAL A 134 14.24 -1.97 -1.35
C VAL A 134 15.01 -1.38 -2.50
N LEU A 135 16.31 -1.62 -2.52
CA LEU A 135 17.20 -1.26 -3.60
C LEU A 135 17.70 -2.56 -4.24
N LEU A 136 17.40 -2.75 -5.51
CA LEU A 136 17.94 -3.85 -6.29
C LEU A 136 19.17 -3.34 -7.06
N ARG A 137 20.31 -4.00 -6.86
CA ARG A 137 21.52 -3.72 -7.63
C ARG A 137 21.35 -4.20 -9.08
N PRO A 138 22.10 -3.62 -10.04
CA PRO A 138 22.14 -4.12 -11.40
C PRO A 138 22.43 -5.62 -11.42
N TYR A 139 21.70 -6.34 -12.27
CA TYR A 139 21.84 -7.77 -12.50
C TYR A 139 21.94 -8.02 -14.01
N SER A 140 22.67 -9.07 -14.39
CA SER A 140 23.05 -9.36 -15.77
C SER A 140 22.22 -10.49 -16.41
N ARG A 141 20.96 -10.65 -16.00
CA ARG A 141 20.03 -11.63 -16.59
C ARG A 141 19.01 -10.87 -17.42
N ARG A 142 18.80 -11.28 -18.68
CA ARG A 142 17.76 -10.77 -19.60
C ARG A 142 16.35 -11.14 -19.12
N GLN A 143 15.94 -10.56 -18.00
CA GLN A 143 14.67 -10.82 -17.33
C GLN A 143 14.21 -9.53 -16.65
N ILE A 144 12.90 -9.34 -16.58
CA ILE A 144 12.27 -8.32 -15.74
C ILE A 144 12.01 -8.93 -14.37
N VAL A 145 12.44 -8.25 -13.32
CA VAL A 145 12.17 -8.68 -11.93
C VAL A 145 11.05 -7.83 -11.35
N HIS A 146 9.97 -8.49 -10.94
CA HIS A 146 8.90 -7.89 -10.15
C HIS A 146 9.16 -8.18 -8.67
N ILE A 147 9.19 -7.14 -7.85
CA ILE A 147 9.17 -7.27 -6.40
C ILE A 147 7.76 -6.97 -5.93
N LEU A 148 7.15 -7.89 -5.19
CA LEU A 148 5.79 -7.75 -4.67
C LEU A 148 5.81 -7.84 -3.15
N SER A 149 5.33 -6.81 -2.45
CA SER A 149 5.23 -6.86 -0.99
C SER A 149 4.00 -7.65 -0.58
N ARG A 150 4.23 -8.74 0.16
CA ARG A 150 3.24 -9.62 0.74
C ARG A 150 3.08 -9.29 2.22
N VAL A 151 1.88 -8.87 2.60
CA VAL A 151 1.51 -8.53 3.99
C VAL A 151 0.63 -9.62 4.58
N ARG A 152 1.07 -10.22 5.67
CA ARG A 152 0.32 -11.21 6.46
C ARG A 152 -0.10 -10.58 7.78
N LEU A 153 -1.40 -10.63 8.04
CA LEU A 153 -2.01 -10.15 9.27
C LEU A 153 -1.84 -11.19 10.38
N ALA A 154 -1.78 -10.73 11.63
CA ALA A 154 -1.82 -11.63 12.78
C ALA A 154 -3.17 -12.36 12.88
N ASP A 155 -3.18 -13.66 13.17
CA ASP A 155 -4.39 -14.50 13.13
C ASP A 155 -5.59 -13.92 13.89
N ALA A 156 -5.35 -13.41 15.10
CA ALA A 156 -6.40 -12.81 15.91
C ALA A 156 -6.97 -11.52 15.29
N PHE A 157 -6.12 -10.72 14.65
CA PHE A 157 -6.52 -9.52 13.94
C PHE A 157 -7.27 -9.88 12.64
N ALA A 158 -6.73 -10.82 11.87
CA ALA A 158 -7.26 -11.28 10.59
C ALA A 158 -8.72 -11.79 10.70
N LYS A 159 -9.03 -12.57 11.74
CA LYS A 159 -10.36 -13.16 11.95
C LYS A 159 -11.51 -12.14 12.04
N SER A 160 -11.23 -10.93 12.52
CA SER A 160 -12.23 -9.88 12.72
C SER A 160 -11.99 -8.63 11.88
N ALA A 161 -10.86 -8.54 11.16
CA ALA A 161 -10.50 -7.37 10.38
C ALA A 161 -11.49 -7.15 9.24
N SER A 162 -11.85 -5.88 9.08
CA SER A 162 -12.43 -5.35 7.85
C SER A 162 -11.30 -4.86 6.95
N LEU A 163 -11.39 -5.16 5.65
CA LEU A 163 -10.58 -4.60 4.60
C LEU A 163 -11.36 -3.51 3.87
N TYR A 164 -10.68 -2.42 3.54
CA TYR A 164 -11.16 -1.49 2.54
C TYR A 164 -10.62 -1.88 1.17
N THR A 165 -11.52 -2.13 0.23
CA THR A 165 -11.23 -2.37 -1.17
C THR A 165 -11.73 -1.18 -1.99
N PRO A 166 -10.83 -0.39 -2.60
CA PRO A 166 -11.24 0.75 -3.41
C PRO A 166 -12.11 0.32 -4.60
N ARG A 167 -12.96 1.24 -5.07
CA ARG A 167 -14.02 1.08 -6.10
C ARG A 167 -13.65 0.17 -7.28
N GLN A 168 -14.67 -0.56 -7.73
CA GLN A 168 -14.74 -1.24 -9.04
C GLN A 168 -13.61 -2.21 -9.32
N SER A 169 -13.32 -3.05 -8.33
CA SER A 169 -12.70 -4.33 -8.59
C SER A 169 -13.84 -5.36 -8.61
N TRP A 170 -13.96 -6.11 -9.71
CA TRP A 170 -14.68 -7.38 -9.89
C TRP A 170 -16.06 -7.42 -10.57
N LEU A 171 -16.16 -8.31 -11.58
CA LEU A 171 -17.37 -8.98 -12.05
C LEU A 171 -17.43 -10.38 -11.41
N GLY A 172 -18.60 -10.86 -10.96
CA GLY A 172 -18.79 -12.25 -10.50
C GLY A 172 -19.47 -12.40 -9.12
N ARG A 173 -19.60 -13.64 -8.61
CA ARG A 173 -20.33 -13.96 -7.35
C ARG A 173 -19.54 -13.65 -6.07
N THR A 174 -18.29 -13.22 -6.18
CA THR A 174 -17.35 -12.96 -5.07
C THR A 174 -17.00 -11.46 -4.99
N LEU A 175 -18.03 -10.60 -5.00
CA LEU A 175 -17.89 -9.14 -5.01
C LEU A 175 -17.34 -8.61 -3.67
N LEU A 176 -16.14 -8.06 -3.71
CA LEU A 176 -15.50 -7.39 -2.57
C LEU A 176 -15.32 -5.91 -2.89
N TYR A 177 -16.40 -5.12 -2.85
CA TYR A 177 -16.33 -3.66 -2.97
C TYR A 177 -16.57 -2.97 -1.63
N GLY A 178 -15.81 -1.90 -1.34
CA GLY A 178 -16.03 -1.07 -0.16
C GLY A 178 -15.40 -1.71 1.07
N VAL A 179 -16.17 -1.85 2.14
CA VAL A 179 -15.68 -2.49 3.36
C VAL A 179 -16.16 -3.93 3.41
N ARG A 180 -15.23 -4.88 3.57
CA ARG A 180 -15.51 -6.32 3.61
C ARG A 180 -14.78 -6.97 4.76
N LYS A 181 -15.30 -8.05 5.31
CA LYS A 181 -14.54 -8.80 6.32
C LYS A 181 -13.47 -9.60 5.60
N LEU A 182 -12.25 -9.60 6.13
CA LEU A 182 -11.18 -10.45 5.61
C LEU A 182 -11.59 -11.92 5.62
N ALA A 183 -12.35 -12.36 6.62
CA ALA A 183 -12.88 -13.72 6.73
C ALA A 183 -13.78 -14.15 5.57
N ASP A 184 -14.29 -13.22 4.75
CA ASP A 184 -15.07 -13.54 3.55
C ASP A 184 -14.17 -13.98 2.38
N ILE A 185 -12.86 -13.68 2.43
CA ILE A 185 -11.86 -14.13 1.46
C ILE A 185 -11.39 -15.53 1.84
N ARG A 186 -11.88 -16.55 1.12
CA ARG A 186 -11.53 -17.96 1.37
C ARG A 186 -10.40 -18.47 0.49
N GLU A 187 -10.15 -17.80 -0.62
CA GLU A 187 -9.13 -18.12 -1.62
C GLU A 187 -8.51 -16.84 -2.17
N PRO A 188 -7.35 -16.90 -2.86
CA PRO A 188 -6.72 -15.71 -3.42
C PRO A 188 -7.61 -15.00 -4.47
N VAL A 189 -7.74 -13.68 -4.35
CA VAL A 189 -8.61 -12.85 -5.21
C VAL A 189 -7.81 -11.62 -5.72
N THR A 190 -7.52 -11.56 -7.03
CA THR A 190 -6.67 -10.56 -7.75
C THR A 190 -7.38 -9.39 -8.46
N SER A 191 -7.40 -8.19 -7.86
CA SER A 191 -8.17 -7.02 -8.33
C SER A 191 -8.16 -6.80 -9.85
N THR A 192 -9.34 -6.68 -10.45
CA THR A 192 -9.51 -6.29 -11.87
C THR A 192 -9.47 -4.78 -12.08
N SER A 193 -9.37 -3.97 -11.01
CA SER A 193 -9.41 -2.51 -11.12
C SER A 193 -8.06 -1.97 -11.55
N GLY A 194 -8.05 -1.04 -12.51
CA GLY A 194 -6.88 -0.21 -12.82
C GLY A 194 -6.54 0.85 -11.76
N TRP A 195 -7.25 0.91 -10.62
CA TRP A 195 -7.00 1.92 -9.58
C TRP A 195 -5.81 1.57 -8.68
N ASP A 196 -5.35 2.57 -7.93
CA ASP A 196 -4.12 2.61 -7.14
C ASP A 196 -3.88 1.32 -6.32
N ASN A 197 -3.13 0.38 -6.92
CA ASN A 197 -2.69 -0.89 -6.32
C ASN A 197 -1.70 -0.69 -5.16
N ARG A 198 -1.46 0.56 -4.76
CA ARG A 198 -0.46 0.98 -3.80
C ARG A 198 -1.08 1.45 -2.49
N PHE A 199 -2.36 1.20 -2.21
CA PHE A 199 -3.01 1.58 -0.95
C PHE A 199 -3.98 0.50 -0.48
N VAL A 200 -3.71 -0.09 0.69
CA VAL A 200 -4.57 -1.11 1.32
C VAL A 200 -4.69 -0.82 2.80
N VAL A 201 -5.88 -1.04 3.36
CA VAL A 201 -6.17 -0.84 4.78
C VAL A 201 -6.93 -2.02 5.34
N ALA A 202 -6.47 -2.53 6.48
CA ALA A 202 -7.20 -3.45 7.32
C ALA A 202 -7.44 -2.82 8.70
N PHE A 203 -8.64 -2.93 9.24
CA PHE A 203 -9.01 -2.30 10.51
C PHE A 203 -10.01 -3.14 11.30
N GLN A 204 -9.96 -3.04 12.62
CA GLN A 204 -10.96 -3.66 13.48
C GLN A 204 -12.30 -2.92 13.37
N PRO A 205 -13.46 -3.59 13.47
CA PRO A 205 -14.77 -2.96 13.40
C PRO A 205 -14.99 -1.88 14.47
N ASP A 206 -14.39 -2.07 15.65
CA ASP A 206 -14.39 -1.12 16.76
C ASP A 206 -13.40 0.06 16.57
N ARG A 207 -12.66 0.09 15.44
CA ARG A 207 -11.65 1.09 15.08
C ARG A 207 -10.50 1.22 16.07
N SER A 208 -10.34 0.24 16.95
CA SER A 208 -9.30 0.26 17.99
C SER A 208 -7.90 0.06 17.43
N VAL A 209 -7.77 -0.64 16.30
CA VAL A 209 -6.50 -0.94 15.63
C VAL A 209 -6.73 -1.04 14.13
N ALA A 210 -5.84 -0.43 13.37
CA ALA A 210 -5.76 -0.51 11.93
C ALA A 210 -4.30 -0.61 11.47
N VAL A 211 -4.11 -1.25 10.31
CA VAL A 211 -2.88 -1.24 9.56
C VAL A 211 -3.16 -0.79 8.14
N SER A 212 -2.35 0.13 7.68
CA SER A 212 -2.33 0.56 6.31
C SER A 212 -0.98 0.25 5.67
N HIS A 213 -1.00 -0.10 4.40
CA HIS A 213 0.18 -0.43 3.62
C HIS A 213 0.09 0.27 2.27
N TRP A 214 1.11 1.08 1.95
CA TRP A 214 1.12 1.81 0.69
C TRP A 214 2.51 2.06 0.12
N LEU A 215 2.61 2.34 -1.18
CA LEU A 215 3.86 2.88 -1.75
C LEU A 215 4.11 4.29 -1.22
N SER A 216 5.35 4.55 -0.82
CA SER A 216 5.80 5.85 -0.31
C SER A 216 5.79 6.96 -1.36
N GLN A 217 5.90 6.57 -2.63
CA GLN A 217 5.88 7.44 -3.80
C GLN A 217 4.87 6.87 -4.78
N VAL A 218 4.02 7.76 -5.26
CA VAL A 218 3.09 7.49 -6.34
C VAL A 218 3.83 7.75 -7.62
N ASP A 219 4.06 6.72 -8.43
CA ASP A 219 4.41 6.90 -9.84
C ASP A 219 3.27 7.70 -10.48
N GLY A 220 3.47 9.02 -10.58
CA GLY A 220 2.48 9.98 -11.10
C GLY A 220 2.19 9.83 -12.59
N LEU A 221 2.74 8.79 -13.23
CA LEU A 221 2.60 8.54 -14.67
C LEU A 221 1.44 7.61 -15.02
N TRP A 222 0.82 6.91 -14.05
CA TRP A 222 -0.32 6.04 -14.33
C TRP A 222 -1.29 6.00 -13.14
N VAL A 223 -2.23 6.94 -13.15
CA VAL A 223 -3.53 6.75 -12.51
C VAL A 223 -4.51 6.74 -13.68
N PRO A 224 -4.94 5.58 -14.18
CA PRO A 224 -5.91 5.58 -15.27
C PRO A 224 -7.17 6.32 -14.79
N CYS A 225 -7.68 7.21 -15.64
CA CYS A 225 -9.00 7.79 -15.43
C CYS A 225 -9.98 6.65 -15.16
N SER A 226 -10.67 6.74 -14.02
CA SER A 226 -11.67 5.78 -13.55
C SER A 226 -12.69 5.51 -14.66
N GLY A 227 -12.55 4.40 -15.38
CA GLY A 227 -13.36 4.20 -16.58
C GLY A 227 -13.43 2.80 -17.17
N ALA A 228 -12.62 1.82 -16.76
CA ALA A 228 -12.79 0.46 -17.27
C ALA A 228 -12.42 -0.60 -16.22
N VAL A 229 -13.45 -1.30 -15.73
CA VAL A 229 -13.33 -2.67 -15.22
C VAL A 229 -13.09 -3.55 -16.43
N ALA A 230 -11.95 -4.20 -16.52
CA ALA A 230 -11.70 -5.10 -17.63
C ALA A 230 -10.97 -6.35 -17.14
N GLU A 231 -11.43 -7.51 -17.61
CA GLU A 231 -10.90 -8.80 -17.17
C GLU A 231 -9.39 -8.92 -17.37
N TRP A 232 -8.81 -8.27 -18.38
CA TRP A 232 -7.36 -8.26 -18.61
C TRP A 232 -6.57 -7.71 -17.41
N GLY A 233 -7.18 -6.87 -16.56
CA GLY A 233 -6.56 -6.35 -15.35
C GLY A 233 -6.19 -7.45 -14.35
N LYS A 234 -6.94 -8.57 -14.31
CA LYS A 234 -6.71 -9.70 -13.39
C LYS A 234 -5.40 -10.45 -13.69
N GLU A 235 -4.94 -10.39 -14.94
CA GLU A 235 -3.74 -11.04 -15.44
C GLU A 235 -2.50 -10.14 -15.30
N SER A 236 -2.71 -8.87 -14.93
CA SER A 236 -1.61 -7.95 -14.70
C SER A 236 -0.80 -8.37 -13.47
N PRO A 237 0.53 -8.48 -13.56
CA PRO A 237 1.37 -8.71 -12.38
C PRO A 237 1.39 -7.53 -11.41
N ALA A 238 0.82 -6.38 -11.81
CA ALA A 238 0.61 -5.24 -10.93
C ALA A 238 -0.66 -5.38 -10.07
N ALA A 239 -1.55 -6.33 -10.37
CA ALA A 239 -2.84 -6.41 -9.71
C ALA A 239 -2.72 -6.74 -8.21
N LEU A 240 -3.46 -5.98 -7.41
CA LEU A 240 -3.56 -6.19 -5.96
C LEU A 240 -4.26 -7.53 -5.70
N THR A 241 -3.58 -8.46 -5.05
CA THR A 241 -4.13 -9.76 -4.67
C THR A 241 -4.48 -9.78 -3.18
N TYR A 242 -5.71 -10.16 -2.85
CA TYR A 242 -6.14 -10.42 -1.47
C TYR A 242 -6.07 -11.92 -1.17
N PHE A 243 -5.74 -12.25 0.07
CA PHE A 243 -5.62 -13.61 0.59
C PHE A 243 -6.38 -13.71 1.91
N PRO A 244 -6.73 -14.92 2.38
CA PRO A 244 -7.38 -15.11 3.68
C PRO A 244 -6.63 -14.52 4.88
N ASP A 245 -5.31 -14.36 4.75
CA ASP A 245 -4.40 -13.86 5.78
C ASP A 245 -3.78 -12.48 5.41
N GLY A 246 -4.23 -11.81 4.35
CA GLY A 246 -3.78 -10.44 4.04
C GLY A 246 -3.82 -10.08 2.56
N TRP A 247 -2.77 -9.44 2.04
CA TRP A 247 -2.71 -9.00 0.65
C TRP A 247 -1.30 -8.98 0.07
N ARG A 248 -1.20 -8.75 -1.23
CA ARG A 248 0.03 -8.54 -2.00
C ARG A 248 -0.17 -7.51 -3.09
N PHE A 249 0.79 -6.60 -3.27
CA PHE A 249 0.87 -5.80 -4.48
C PHE A 249 2.32 -5.59 -4.92
N ARG A 250 2.51 -5.25 -6.21
CA ARG A 250 3.83 -4.98 -6.77
C ARG A 250 4.40 -3.67 -6.23
N THR A 251 5.60 -3.73 -5.67
CA THR A 251 6.32 -2.55 -5.17
C THR A 251 7.35 -2.02 -6.15
N LEU A 252 8.06 -2.90 -6.85
CA LEU A 252 9.11 -2.53 -7.79
C LEU A 252 9.02 -3.35 -9.07
N LEU A 253 9.30 -2.69 -10.20
CA LEU A 253 9.62 -3.31 -11.47
C LEU A 253 11.06 -2.94 -11.80
N ALA A 254 11.92 -3.94 -12.00
CA ALA A 254 13.32 -3.74 -12.34
C ALA A 254 13.63 -4.36 -13.70
N ALA A 255 14.31 -3.59 -14.53
CA ALA A 255 14.88 -4.06 -15.78
C ALA A 255 16.36 -4.44 -15.58
N GLU A 256 16.87 -5.28 -16.49
CA GLU A 256 18.26 -5.70 -16.50
C GLU A 256 19.23 -4.50 -16.48
N ASN A 257 20.37 -4.65 -15.81
CA ASN A 257 21.45 -3.66 -15.73
C ASN A 257 21.06 -2.29 -15.13
N GLN A 258 19.87 -2.17 -14.53
CA GLN A 258 19.44 -0.93 -13.88
C GLN A 258 19.41 -1.09 -12.37
N ALA A 259 20.07 -0.17 -11.67
CA ALA A 259 19.86 0.02 -10.24
C ALA A 259 18.48 0.65 -10.05
N THR A 260 17.62 -0.01 -9.30
CA THR A 260 16.24 0.45 -9.09
C THR A 260 15.84 0.33 -7.64
N SER A 261 14.90 1.18 -7.21
CA SER A 261 14.45 1.19 -5.82
C SER A 261 13.00 1.60 -5.71
N ALA A 262 12.30 1.02 -4.73
CA ALA A 262 10.97 1.45 -4.32
C ALA A 262 10.87 1.45 -2.81
N SER A 263 9.92 2.20 -2.26
CA SER A 263 9.63 2.12 -0.82
C SER A 263 8.15 1.99 -0.54
N VAL A 264 7.84 1.22 0.49
CA VAL A 264 6.51 1.07 1.09
C VAL A 264 6.50 1.55 2.53
N ASP A 265 5.36 2.04 2.98
CA ASP A 265 5.12 2.38 4.38
C ASP A 265 4.12 1.40 5.00
N TYR A 266 4.46 0.90 6.18
CA TYR A 266 3.58 0.14 7.07
C TYR A 266 3.15 1.07 8.20
N VAL A 267 1.86 1.40 8.26
CA VAL A 267 1.35 2.41 9.21
C VAL A 267 0.34 1.79 10.14
N LEU A 268 0.64 1.79 11.44
CA LEU A 268 -0.30 1.35 12.47
C LEU A 268 -1.00 2.56 13.08
N HIS A 269 -2.32 2.52 13.16
CA HIS A 269 -3.10 3.62 13.72
C HIS A 269 -4.41 3.13 14.35
N THR A 270 -5.06 3.99 15.12
CA THR A 270 -6.47 3.83 15.48
C THR A 270 -7.32 4.45 14.37
N GLY A 271 -8.55 3.96 14.18
CA GLY A 271 -9.47 4.47 13.17
C GLY A 271 -9.83 3.45 12.10
N ASP A 272 -10.30 3.97 10.98
CA ASP A 272 -10.73 3.18 9.82
C ASP A 272 -10.02 3.62 8.53
N TRP A 273 -10.55 3.19 7.39
CA TRP A 273 -10.00 3.52 6.08
C TRP A 273 -10.09 5.01 5.71
N TYR A 274 -11.04 5.77 6.26
CA TYR A 274 -11.09 7.23 6.04
C TYR A 274 -9.93 7.92 6.74
N ASP A 275 -9.57 7.47 7.94
CA ASP A 275 -8.41 7.98 8.67
C ASP A 275 -7.12 7.64 7.93
N ALA A 276 -6.98 6.40 7.46
CA ALA A 276 -5.88 5.98 6.62
C ALA A 276 -5.76 6.83 5.34
N TRP A 277 -6.88 7.09 4.67
CA TRP A 277 -6.91 7.94 3.48
C TRP A 277 -6.49 9.37 3.78
N ARG A 278 -6.90 9.93 4.93
CA ARG A 278 -6.44 11.25 5.38
C ARG A 278 -4.93 11.29 5.62
N LEU A 279 -4.36 10.24 6.19
CA LEU A 279 -2.90 10.13 6.37
C LEU A 279 -2.18 10.02 5.02
N TYR A 280 -2.65 9.13 4.14
CA TYR A 280 -2.09 8.90 2.82
C TYR A 280 -2.11 10.17 1.95
N ARG A 281 -3.22 10.93 1.96
CA ARG A 281 -3.31 12.19 1.20
C ARG A 281 -2.44 13.33 1.72
N CYS A 282 -1.91 13.20 2.93
CA CYS A 282 -0.99 14.18 3.48
C CYS A 282 0.46 13.94 3.05
N LEU A 283 0.76 12.82 2.40
CA LEU A 283 2.10 12.49 1.94
C LEU A 283 2.59 13.54 0.92
N PRO A 284 3.82 14.05 1.06
CA PRO A 284 4.38 15.06 0.14
C PRO A 284 4.33 14.64 -1.33
N GLY A 285 4.64 13.36 -1.62
CA GLY A 285 4.63 12.81 -2.98
C GLY A 285 3.24 12.77 -3.61
N LEU A 286 2.18 12.50 -2.83
CA LEU A 286 0.81 12.51 -3.35
C LEU A 286 0.36 13.94 -3.67
N LYS A 287 0.65 14.91 -2.79
CA LYS A 287 0.31 16.32 -3.04
C LYS A 287 0.91 16.83 -4.35
N GLN A 288 2.14 16.45 -4.68
CA GLN A 288 2.79 16.80 -5.94
C GLN A 288 2.26 16.00 -7.13
N ALA A 289 2.08 14.69 -6.97
CA ALA A 289 1.54 13.82 -8.01
C ALA A 289 0.07 14.11 -8.36
N TYR A 290 -0.64 14.92 -7.58
CA TYR A 290 -1.98 15.40 -7.90
C TYR A 290 -2.04 16.93 -8.06
N ALA A 291 -0.94 17.66 -7.88
CA ALA A 291 -0.87 19.10 -8.09
C ALA A 291 -1.16 19.49 -9.55
N HIS A 292 -0.97 18.57 -10.50
CA HIS A 292 -1.35 18.78 -11.89
C HIS A 292 -2.86 18.70 -12.12
N LEU A 293 -3.66 18.16 -11.18
CA LEU A 293 -5.11 18.32 -11.21
C LEU A 293 -5.51 19.78 -10.94
N ASP A 294 -4.75 20.50 -10.12
CA ASP A 294 -4.95 21.94 -9.90
C ASP A 294 -4.54 22.75 -11.15
N ALA A 295 -3.64 22.21 -11.99
CA ALA A 295 -3.20 22.77 -13.27
C ALA A 295 -3.93 22.17 -14.50
N MET A 296 -5.00 21.38 -14.30
CA MET A 296 -5.79 20.85 -15.42
C MET A 296 -6.28 22.01 -16.30
N PRO A 297 -6.29 21.86 -17.64
CA PRO A 297 -6.95 22.82 -18.53
C PRO A 297 -8.38 23.11 -18.04
N ALA A 298 -8.98 24.24 -18.38
CA ALA A 298 -10.32 24.55 -17.84
C ALA A 298 -11.39 23.50 -18.25
N TRP A 299 -11.15 22.68 -19.29
CA TRP A 299 -12.16 21.76 -19.83
C TRP A 299 -12.42 20.50 -18.96
N PRO A 300 -11.44 19.79 -18.34
CA PRO A 300 -11.76 18.73 -17.39
C PRO A 300 -12.29 19.28 -16.06
N GLN A 301 -11.91 20.50 -15.68
CA GLN A 301 -12.49 21.22 -14.53
C GLN A 301 -13.96 21.61 -14.77
N LYS A 302 -14.38 21.71 -16.04
CA LYS A 302 -15.76 21.93 -16.47
C LYS A 302 -16.58 20.65 -16.57
N ILE A 303 -15.99 19.46 -16.35
CA ILE A 303 -16.75 18.22 -16.18
C ILE A 303 -17.49 18.34 -14.85
N LYS A 304 -18.70 18.90 -14.91
CA LYS A 304 -19.63 18.94 -13.79
C LYS A 304 -20.22 17.55 -13.62
N TYR A 305 -19.84 16.86 -12.56
CA TYR A 305 -20.58 15.68 -12.09
C TYR A 305 -21.98 16.14 -11.66
N GLY A 306 -22.95 15.97 -12.56
CA GLY A 306 -24.37 16.13 -12.25
C GLY A 306 -24.93 14.78 -11.82
N SER A 307 -25.39 14.66 -10.58
CA SER A 307 -26.20 13.54 -10.12
C SER A 307 -27.67 13.94 -10.24
N PHE A 308 -28.48 13.15 -10.95
CA PHE A 308 -29.94 13.24 -10.85
C PHE A 308 -30.43 12.15 -9.90
N TRP A 309 -31.24 12.56 -8.93
CA TRP A 309 -31.93 11.66 -8.00
C TRP A 309 -33.36 11.52 -8.50
N ASN A 310 -33.71 10.38 -9.10
CA ASN A 310 -35.09 10.10 -9.46
C ASN A 310 -35.54 8.76 -8.87
N PRO A 311 -36.81 8.62 -8.46
CA PRO A 311 -37.33 7.38 -7.91
C PRO A 311 -37.26 6.22 -8.90
N PRO A 312 -37.19 4.96 -8.43
CA PRO A 312 -36.98 3.77 -9.27
C PRO A 312 -38.10 3.43 -10.25
N TRP A 313 -39.24 4.14 -10.21
CA TRP A 313 -40.37 3.97 -11.12
C TRP A 313 -40.44 5.06 -12.21
N TYR A 314 -39.38 5.86 -12.39
CA TYR A 314 -39.37 6.93 -13.39
C TYR A 314 -39.08 6.36 -14.78
N THR A 315 -40.12 6.26 -15.63
CA THR A 315 -40.07 5.55 -16.92
C THR A 315 -39.56 6.39 -18.09
N ASP A 316 -39.18 7.66 -17.90
CA ASP A 316 -38.85 8.57 -19.00
C ASP A 316 -37.42 9.13 -18.93
N TYR A 317 -36.46 8.24 -19.19
CA TYR A 317 -35.02 8.55 -19.22
C TYR A 317 -34.67 9.65 -20.24
N ALA A 318 -35.45 9.78 -21.30
CA ALA A 318 -35.27 10.81 -22.31
C ALA A 318 -35.49 12.22 -21.73
N ASP A 319 -36.51 12.39 -20.89
CA ASP A 319 -36.86 13.69 -20.30
C ASP A 319 -35.86 14.12 -19.21
N ALA A 320 -35.31 13.16 -18.46
CA ALA A 320 -34.23 13.41 -17.49
C ALA A 320 -32.90 13.78 -18.17
N THR A 321 -32.55 13.07 -19.25
CA THR A 321 -31.37 13.37 -20.07
C THR A 321 -31.50 14.75 -20.71
N LYS A 322 -32.69 15.09 -21.21
CA LYS A 322 -32.98 16.40 -21.78
C LYS A 322 -32.81 17.53 -20.76
N LYS A 323 -33.35 17.40 -19.54
CA LYS A 323 -33.15 18.37 -18.45
C LYS A 323 -31.68 18.51 -18.03
N LEU A 324 -30.91 17.41 -18.04
CA LEU A 324 -29.48 17.43 -17.79
C LEU A 324 -28.73 18.20 -18.88
N CYS A 325 -29.02 17.92 -20.16
CA CYS A 325 -28.44 18.63 -21.29
C CYS A 325 -28.79 20.12 -21.29
N GLU A 326 -30.05 20.48 -21.00
CA GLU A 326 -30.50 21.88 -20.86
C GLU A 326 -29.76 22.62 -19.74
N ARG A 327 -29.49 21.94 -18.61
CA ARG A 327 -28.78 22.52 -17.46
C ARG A 327 -27.27 22.63 -17.67
N LEU A 328 -26.67 21.69 -18.40
CA LEU A 328 -25.24 21.66 -18.67
C LEU A 328 -24.83 22.57 -19.84
N GLY A 329 -25.78 22.91 -20.71
CA GLY A 329 -25.58 23.81 -21.84
C GLY A 329 -25.08 23.11 -23.10
N PRO A 330 -25.02 23.83 -24.24
CA PRO A 330 -24.82 23.25 -25.57
C PRO A 330 -23.42 22.66 -25.82
N ASP A 331 -22.41 23.04 -25.03
CA ASP A 331 -21.02 22.58 -25.20
C ASP A 331 -20.66 21.37 -24.32
N ALA A 332 -21.65 20.74 -23.67
CA ALA A 332 -21.43 19.65 -22.74
C ALA A 332 -21.35 18.29 -23.47
N PHE A 333 -20.22 17.59 -23.31
CA PHE A 333 -20.11 16.19 -23.66
C PHE A 333 -20.62 15.34 -22.48
N PHE A 334 -21.57 14.43 -22.74
CA PHE A 334 -22.10 13.54 -21.72
C PHE A 334 -21.81 12.07 -22.06
N THR A 335 -21.52 11.28 -21.03
CA THR A 335 -21.50 9.82 -21.10
C THR A 335 -22.60 9.34 -20.17
N ILE A 336 -23.62 8.65 -20.69
CA ILE A 336 -24.70 8.11 -19.85
C ILE A 336 -24.22 6.78 -19.28
N GLY A 337 -24.03 6.72 -17.96
CA GLY A 337 -24.05 5.48 -17.20
C GLY A 337 -25.40 5.37 -16.50
N VAL A 338 -26.09 4.23 -16.63
CA VAL A 338 -27.26 3.92 -15.80
C VAL A 338 -26.75 3.39 -14.47
N PHE A 339 -27.23 3.95 -13.35
CA PHE A 339 -26.80 3.56 -12.01
C PHE A 339 -28.03 3.32 -11.13
N GLY A 340 -28.22 2.08 -10.66
CA GLY A 340 -29.20 1.76 -9.63
C GLY A 340 -28.67 2.15 -8.25
N TRP A 341 -29.50 2.82 -7.45
CA TRP A 341 -29.24 3.08 -6.03
C TRP A 341 -30.07 2.12 -5.19
N SER A 342 -29.42 1.27 -4.38
CA SER A 342 -30.07 0.72 -3.19
C SER A 342 -29.72 1.62 -1.99
N LEU A 343 -30.69 1.85 -1.10
CA LEU A 343 -30.52 2.65 0.12
C LEU A 343 -29.50 2.08 1.12
N ASP A 344 -28.92 0.91 0.83
CA ASP A 344 -27.87 0.26 1.60
C ASP A 344 -26.44 0.53 1.07
N GLY A 345 -26.29 1.45 0.12
CA GLY A 345 -24.97 1.91 -0.35
C GLY A 345 -24.28 0.93 -1.32
N ASP A 346 -25.04 -0.01 -1.88
CA ASP A 346 -24.58 -0.91 -2.92
C ASP A 346 -24.78 -0.28 -4.30
N TYR A 347 -23.67 -0.21 -5.04
CA TYR A 347 -23.66 0.02 -6.48
C TYR A 347 -23.92 -1.33 -7.14
N GLU A 348 -25.15 -1.58 -7.58
CA GLU A 348 -25.40 -2.59 -8.61
C GLU A 348 -25.67 -1.85 -9.93
N THR A 349 -24.93 -2.25 -10.97
CA THR A 349 -25.11 -1.80 -12.35
C THR A 349 -26.38 -2.35 -12.95
#